data_AF-A0A923TQ55-F1
#
_entry.id   AF-A0A923TQ55-F1
#
_cell.length_a   1.000
_cell.length_b   1.000
_cell.length_c   1.000
_cell.angle_alpha   90.00
_cell.angle_beta   90.00
_cell.angle_gamma   90.00
#
_symmetry.space_group_name_H-M   'P 1'
#
loop_
_entity.id
_entity.type
_entity.pdbx_description
1 polymer ?
#
loop_
_entity_poly.entity_id
_entity_poly.type
_entity_poly.pdbx_seq_one_letter_code
_entity_poly.pdbx_strand_id
1 'polypeptide(L)' 'MINPLLVEGLSDAVGFVGGALLGFWLGQVFGFNMFAEGYTNSSIVGLLLVGLGGGTGLQLARAWRRSRLRKKE' A
#
# COMPACT_ATOMS: atom_id res chain seq x y z
N MET A 1 -26.99 -8.87 -3.96
CA MET A 1 -26.40 -7.68 -4.61
C MET A 1 -25.27 -7.19 -3.73
N ILE A 2 -24.02 -7.17 -4.22
CA ILE A 2 -22.88 -6.66 -3.45
C ILE A 2 -23.01 -5.14 -3.32
N ASN A 3 -22.86 -4.62 -2.11
CA ASN A 3 -22.94 -3.19 -1.86
C ASN A 3 -21.73 -2.50 -2.53
N PRO A 4 -21.93 -1.49 -3.39
CA PRO A 4 -20.84 -0.79 -4.09
C PRO A 4 -19.79 -0.18 -3.13
N LEU A 5 -20.18 0.17 -1.90
CA LEU A 5 -19.27 0.64 -0.85
C LEU A 5 -18.32 -0.46 -0.33
N LEU A 6 -18.77 -1.72 -0.31
CA LEU A 6 -17.92 -2.85 0.08
C LEU A 6 -16.84 -3.13 -0.96
N VAL A 7 -17.18 -3.00 -2.25
CA VAL A 7 -16.21 -3.16 -3.34
C VAL A 7 -15.16 -2.05 -3.32
N GLU A 8 -15.59 -0.83 -3.02
CA GLU A 8 -14.71 0.32 -2.80
C GLU A 8 -13.74 0.09 -1.66
N GLY A 9 -14.25 -0.22 -0.48
CA GLY A 9 -13.42 -0.48 0.69
C GLY A 9 -12.47 -1.66 0.49
N LEU A 10 -12.94 -2.74 -0.15
CA LEU A 10 -12.10 -3.90 -0.44
C LEU A 10 -10.99 -3.57 -1.44
N SER A 11 -11.29 -2.80 -2.49
CA SER A 11 -10.27 -2.38 -3.48
C SER A 11 -9.22 -1.48 -2.84
N ASP A 12 -9.65 -0.55 -1.99
CA ASP A 12 -8.77 0.34 -1.24
C ASP A 12 -7.88 -0.46 -0.28
N ALA A 13 -8.45 -1.43 0.46
CA ALA A 13 -7.71 -2.29 1.37
C ALA A 13 -6.69 -3.17 0.64
N VAL A 14 -7.09 -3.79 -0.49
CA VAL A 14 -6.18 -4.61 -1.30
C VAL A 14 -5.06 -3.75 -1.90
N GLY A 15 -5.37 -2.54 -2.36
CA GLY A 15 -4.37 -1.58 -2.83
C GLY A 15 -3.38 -1.19 -1.75
N PHE A 16 -3.87 -0.89 -0.55
CA PHE A 16 -3.04 -0.56 0.60
C PHE A 16 -2.15 -1.73 1.01
N VAL A 17 -2.71 -2.92 1.22
CA VAL A 17 -1.95 -4.11 1.64
C VAL A 17 -0.93 -4.51 0.58
N GLY A 18 -1.32 -4.50 -0.70
CA GLY A 18 -0.40 -4.78 -1.81
C GLY A 18 0.74 -3.78 -1.89
N GLY A 19 0.45 -2.48 -1.73
CA GLY A 19 1.46 -1.44 -1.69
C GLY A 19 2.40 -1.57 -0.48
N ALA A 20 1.87 -1.87 0.69
CA ALA A 20 2.65 -2.05 1.92
C ALA A 20 3.60 -3.26 1.80
N LEU A 21 3.12 -4.36 1.24
CA LEU A 21 3.93 -5.55 0.98
C LEU A 21 5.05 -5.27 -0.03
N LEU A 22 4.78 -4.48 -1.08
CA LEU A 22 5.83 -4.04 -2.01
C LEU A 22 6.86 -3.15 -1.32
N GLY A 23 6.41 -2.19 -0.49
CA GLY A 23 7.30 -1.35 0.33
C GLY A 23 8.17 -2.17 1.28
N PHE A 24 7.60 -3.22 1.89
CA PHE A 24 8.33 -4.16 2.73
C PHE A 24 9.39 -4.94 1.95
N TRP A 25 9.02 -5.50 0.80
CA TRP A 25 9.98 -6.25 -0.04
C TRP A 25 11.09 -5.35 -0.57
N LEU A 26 10.78 -4.11 -0.96
CA LEU A 26 11.80 -3.12 -1.32
C LEU A 26 12.72 -2.83 -0.13
N GLY A 27 12.15 -2.56 1.05
CA GLY A 27 12.92 -2.40 2.28
C GLY A 27 13.87 -3.57 2.55
N GLN A 28 13.38 -4.79 2.39
CA GLN A 28 14.16 -6.00 2.56
C GLN A 28 15.32 -6.10 1.56
N VAL A 29 15.09 -5.80 0.28
CA VAL A 29 16.13 -5.80 -0.76
C VAL A 29 17.22 -4.75 -0.47
N PHE A 30 16.83 -3.58 0.05
CA PHE A 30 17.78 -2.53 0.46
C PHE A 30 18.41 -2.76 1.84
N GLY A 31 18.07 -3.86 2.54
CA GLY A 31 18.59 -4.17 3.87
C GLY A 31 18.01 -3.32 5.00
N PHE A 32 16.86 -2.68 4.76
CA PHE A 32 16.10 -1.97 5.78
C PHE A 32 15.23 -2.94 6.57
N ASN A 33 15.65 -3.28 7.78
CA ASN A 33 14.98 -4.28 8.59
C ASN A 33 14.02 -3.62 9.56
N MET A 34 12.73 -3.60 9.22
CA MET A 34 11.69 -2.98 10.07
C MET A 34 11.52 -3.66 11.44
N PHE A 35 11.98 -4.91 11.57
CA PHE A 35 11.92 -5.69 12.81
C PHE A 35 13.24 -5.67 13.59
N ALA A 36 14.24 -4.89 13.15
CA ALA A 36 15.48 -4.79 13.92
C ALA A 36 15.21 -4.15 15.28
N GLU A 37 15.79 -4.74 16.32
CA GLU A 37 15.65 -4.30 17.71
C GLU A 37 16.30 -2.94 17.94
N GLY A 38 15.63 -2.12 18.75
CA GLY A 38 15.95 -0.70 18.88
C GLY A 38 15.48 0.07 17.65
N TYR A 39 15.05 1.32 17.85
CA TYR A 39 14.66 2.25 16.78
C TYR A 39 15.89 2.66 15.95
N THR A 40 16.53 1.70 15.29
CA THR A 40 17.67 1.95 14.41
C THR A 40 17.20 2.67 13.16
N ASN A 41 18.10 3.41 12.52
CA ASN A 41 17.80 4.10 11.27
C ASN A 41 17.25 3.12 10.21
N SER A 42 17.72 1.87 10.22
CA SER A 42 17.25 0.80 9.33
C SER A 42 15.79 0.42 9.61
N SER A 43 15.41 0.28 10.89
CA SER A 43 14.03 0.00 11.30
C SER A 43 13.07 1.14 10.92
N ILE A 44 13.51 2.38 11.13
CA ILE A 44 12.71 3.58 10.82
C ILE A 44 12.51 3.72 9.31
N VAL A 45 13.57 3.58 8.52
CA VAL A 45 13.47 3.66 7.06
C VAL A 45 12.63 2.52 6.50
N GLY A 46 12.76 1.30 7.06
CA GLY A 46 11.92 0.16 6.70
C GLY A 46 10.44 0.44 6.97
N LEU A 47 10.10 0.93 8.16
CA LEU A 47 8.73 1.30 8.53
C LEU A 47 8.15 2.39 7.61
N LEU A 48 8.96 3.41 7.31
CA LEU A 48 8.57 4.48 6.38
C LEU A 48 8.34 3.94 4.97
N LEU A 49 9.19 3.05 4.47
CA LEU A 49 9.03 2.40 3.16
C LEU A 49 7.74 1.59 3.07
N VAL A 50 7.41 0.82 4.12
CA VAL A 50 6.13 0.08 4.19
C VAL A 50 4.94 1.03 4.23
N GLY A 51 5.00 2.07 5.05
CA GLY A 51 3.93 3.07 5.17
C GLY A 51 3.69 3.85 3.87
N LEU A 52 4.78 4.29 3.22
CA LEU A 52 4.73 4.95 1.91
C LEU A 52 4.26 3.99 0.82
N GLY A 53 4.71 2.74 0.84
CA GLY A 53 4.23 1.69 -0.05
C GLY A 53 2.72 1.50 0.07
N GLY A 54 2.21 1.38 1.30
CA GLY A 54 0.76 1.23 1.52
C GLY A 54 -0.04 2.44 1.07
N GLY A 55 0.42 3.64 1.42
CA GLY A 55 -0.22 4.90 1.00
C GLY A 55 -0.28 5.07 -0.52
N THR A 56 0.82 4.76 -1.22
CA THR A 56 0.89 4.83 -2.69
C THR A 56 0.04 3.75 -3.35
N GLY A 57 0.04 2.52 -2.82
CA GLY A 57 -0.81 1.43 -3.31
C GLY A 57 -2.30 1.74 -3.18
N LEU A 58 -2.73 2.34 -2.07
CA LEU A 58 -4.10 2.83 -1.88
C LEU A 58 -4.45 3.92 -2.91
N GLN A 59 -3.57 4.89 -3.13
CA GLN A 59 -3.81 5.96 -4.11
C GLN A 59 -3.89 5.41 -5.53
N LEU A 60 -3.07 4.43 -5.89
CA LEU A 60 -3.13 3.76 -7.19
C LEU A 60 -4.43 2.97 -7.38
N ALA A 61 -4.89 2.24 -6.36
CA ALA A 61 -6.17 1.54 -6.41
C ALA A 61 -7.34 2.51 -6.61
N ARG A 62 -7.32 3.66 -5.91
CA ARG A 62 -8.29 4.74 -6.08
C ARG A 62 -8.23 5.36 -7.48
N ALA A 63 -7.03 5.68 -7.96
CA ALA A 63 -6.84 6.28 -9.28
C ALA A 63 -7.31 5.33 -10.40
N TRP A 64 -7.04 4.04 -10.26
CA TRP A 64 -7.47 3.01 -11.20
C TRP A 64 -9.00 2.86 -11.22
N ARG A 65 -9.64 2.86 -10.05
CA ARG A 65 -11.11 2.81 -9.96
C ARG A 65 -11.77 4.05 -10.54
N ARG A 66 -11.26 5.26 -10.27
CA ARG A 66 -11.74 6.51 -10.90
C ARG A 66 -11.63 6.44 -12.42
N SER A 67 -10.52 5.91 -12.94
CA SER A 67 -10.31 5.75 -14.38
C SER A 67 -11.29 4.74 -15.01
N ARG A 68 -11.65 3.67 -14.29
CA ARG A 68 -12.66 2.68 -14.72
C ARG A 68 -14.08 3.25 -14.73
N LEU A 69 -14.42 4.10 -13.77
CA LEU A 69 -15.72 4.78 -13.71
C LEU A 69 -15.89 5.78 -14.85
N ARG A 70 -14.85 6.57 -15.14
CA ARG A 70 -14.85 7.55 -16.25
C ARG A 70 -14.93 6.92 -17.64
N LYS A 71 -14.50 5.66 -17.81
CA LYS A 71 -14.60 4.92 -19.08
C LYS A 71 -16.01 4.34 -19.32
N LYS A 72 -16.91 4.47 -18.34
CA LYS A 72 -18.28 3.93 -18.41
C LYS A 72 -19.33 5.02 -18.71
N GLU A 73 -18.91 6.29 -18.74
CA GLU A 73 -19.63 7.44 -19.31
C GLU A 73 -19.22 7.65 -20.77
#